data_AF-A0A5P8K7L1-F1
#
_entry.id   AF-A0A5P8K7L1-F1
#
_cell.length_a   1.000
_cell.length_b   1.000
_cell.length_c   1.000
_cell.angle_alpha   90.00
_cell.angle_beta   90.00
_cell.angle_gamma   90.00
#
_symmetry.space_group_name_H-M   'P 1'
#
loop_
_entity.id
_entity.type
_entity.pdbx_description
1 polymer ?
#
loop_
_entity_poly.entity_id
_entity_poly.type
_entity_poly.pdbx_seq_one_letter_code
_entity_poly.pdbx_strand_id
1 'polypeptide(L)'
;MSNPMVAYRVLIRAESNELTQALKEKAPPKAPGQWILALLDISCTDYYPVNQEPGIGLEARLLFASRLLEFVEQELDLPDPIVISRAYMKVARKAIEDGALQVPPSLHADAVVASMLQRFTFTRQQAVDVAETRRSRYLDALTAGLEEEEFLRAVCVDGASELVAITALLPTARWFQGKITDKTIADELNAWLDTYAELELGDAVAELLDRRNREQQ
;
A
#
# COMPACT_ATOMS: atom_id res chain seq x y z
N MET A 1 1.28 -8.16 -26.30
CA MET A 1 1.63 -7.55 -25.00
C MET A 1 2.89 -8.25 -24.49
N SER A 2 3.88 -7.52 -23.99
CA SER A 2 5.09 -8.13 -23.40
C SER A 2 4.70 -8.90 -22.14
N ASN A 3 4.93 -10.22 -22.14
CA ASN A 3 4.63 -11.07 -20.99
C ASN A 3 5.52 -10.64 -19.79
N PRO A 4 4.95 -10.25 -18.64
CA PRO A 4 5.72 -9.80 -17.46
C PRO A 4 6.81 -10.80 -17.04
N MET A 5 6.57 -12.11 -17.16
CA MET A 5 7.57 -13.13 -16.83
C MET A 5 8.80 -13.09 -17.75
N VAL A 6 8.58 -12.88 -19.05
CA VAL A 6 9.67 -12.79 -20.04
C VAL A 6 10.47 -11.51 -19.81
N ALA A 7 9.77 -10.40 -19.55
CA ALA A 7 10.43 -9.14 -19.25
C ALA A 7 11.24 -9.22 -17.94
N TYR A 8 10.64 -9.77 -16.89
CA TYR A 8 11.27 -9.97 -15.58
C TYR A 8 12.60 -10.72 -15.71
N ARG A 9 12.59 -11.86 -16.42
CA ARG A 9 13.79 -12.71 -16.62
C ARG A 9 14.96 -11.94 -17.22
N VAL A 10 14.69 -10.98 -18.09
CA VAL A 10 15.70 -10.12 -18.71
C VAL A 10 16.08 -8.96 -17.78
N LEU A 11 15.09 -8.27 -17.21
CA LEU A 11 15.28 -7.04 -16.46
C LEU A 11 15.97 -7.23 -15.11
N ILE A 12 15.73 -8.35 -14.41
CA ILE A 12 16.38 -8.59 -13.11
C ILE A 12 17.90 -8.75 -13.23
N ARG A 13 18.40 -9.05 -14.42
CA ARG A 13 19.83 -9.17 -14.72
C ARG A 13 20.44 -7.89 -15.26
N ALA A 14 19.64 -6.87 -15.52
CA ALA A 14 20.14 -5.61 -16.04
C ALA A 14 20.97 -4.88 -14.98
N GLU A 15 22.04 -4.24 -15.43
CA GLU A 15 22.82 -3.35 -14.56
C GLU A 15 21.98 -2.13 -14.13
N SER A 16 22.39 -1.51 -13.02
CA SER A 16 21.59 -0.44 -12.39
C SER A 16 21.35 0.77 -13.28
N ASN A 17 22.38 1.16 -14.02
CA ASN A 17 22.38 2.27 -14.98
C ASN A 17 21.53 1.97 -16.22
N GLU A 18 21.36 0.70 -16.59
CA GLU A 18 20.60 0.28 -17.77
C GLU A 18 19.14 -0.03 -17.45
N LEU A 19 18.83 -0.37 -16.20
CA LEU A 19 17.49 -0.81 -15.80
C LEU A 19 16.41 0.25 -16.05
N THR A 20 16.65 1.50 -15.68
CA THR A 20 15.67 2.60 -15.89
C THR A 20 15.33 2.77 -17.36
N GLN A 21 16.34 2.75 -18.24
CA GLN A 21 16.15 2.86 -19.67
C GLN A 21 15.41 1.63 -20.22
N ALA A 22 15.81 0.42 -19.80
CA ALA A 22 15.17 -0.82 -20.21
C ALA A 22 13.70 -0.91 -19.75
N LEU A 23 13.36 -0.35 -18.59
CA LEU A 23 11.98 -0.24 -18.11
C LEU A 23 11.18 0.70 -19.00
N LYS A 24 11.71 1.89 -19.34
CA LYS A 24 11.04 2.84 -20.26
C LYS A 24 10.76 2.23 -21.63
N GLU A 25 11.72 1.48 -22.17
CA GLU A 25 11.60 0.85 -23.49
C GLU A 25 10.63 -0.35 -23.52
N LYS A 26 10.57 -1.12 -22.43
CA LYS A 26 9.77 -2.36 -22.37
C LYS A 26 8.39 -2.16 -21.76
N ALA A 27 8.16 -1.07 -21.04
CA ALA A 27 6.89 -0.81 -20.38
C ALA A 27 5.76 -0.71 -21.42
N PRO A 28 4.61 -1.37 -21.19
CA PRO A 28 3.49 -1.27 -22.09
C PRO A 28 2.89 0.15 -22.06
N PRO A 29 2.55 0.73 -23.23
CA PRO A 29 2.14 2.14 -23.32
C PRO A 29 0.82 2.47 -22.63
N LYS A 30 -0.05 1.47 -22.41
CA LYS A 30 -1.40 1.66 -21.85
C LYS A 30 -1.52 1.38 -20.35
N ALA A 31 -0.57 0.68 -19.75
CA ALA A 31 -0.65 0.26 -18.36
C ALA A 31 0.74 0.01 -17.74
N PRO A 32 1.66 0.99 -17.79
CA PRO A 32 3.02 0.81 -17.30
C PRO A 32 3.04 0.47 -15.80
N GLY A 33 2.20 1.13 -14.99
CA GLY A 33 2.13 0.89 -13.54
C GLY A 33 1.70 -0.54 -13.18
N GLN A 34 0.62 -1.06 -13.77
CA GLN A 34 0.16 -2.44 -13.52
C GLN A 34 1.21 -3.48 -13.91
N TRP A 35 1.93 -3.23 -15.01
CA TRP A 35 3.01 -4.10 -15.45
C TRP A 35 4.17 -4.10 -14.46
N ILE A 36 4.56 -2.95 -13.91
CA ILE A 36 5.60 -2.88 -12.87
C ILE A 36 5.15 -3.56 -11.59
N LEU A 37 3.91 -3.36 -11.15
CA LEU A 37 3.37 -4.08 -9.98
C LEU A 37 3.39 -5.60 -10.18
N ALA A 38 3.16 -6.08 -11.41
CA ALA A 38 3.31 -7.50 -11.73
C ALA A 38 4.79 -7.96 -11.66
N LEU A 39 5.74 -7.16 -12.15
CA LEU A 39 7.17 -7.46 -12.01
C LEU A 39 7.61 -7.49 -10.53
N LEU A 40 7.05 -6.61 -9.72
CA LEU A 40 7.28 -6.57 -8.28
C LEU A 40 6.66 -7.78 -7.57
N ASP A 41 5.47 -8.21 -7.97
CA ASP A 41 4.87 -9.43 -7.43
C ASP A 41 5.72 -10.67 -7.76
N ILE A 42 6.24 -10.75 -8.98
CA ILE A 42 7.17 -11.80 -9.39
C ILE A 42 8.45 -11.74 -8.53
N SER A 43 9.04 -10.57 -8.32
CA SER A 43 10.25 -10.45 -7.48
C SER A 43 9.99 -10.81 -6.01
N CYS A 44 8.77 -10.65 -5.53
CA CYS A 44 8.38 -10.95 -4.16
C CYS A 44 7.88 -12.38 -3.95
N THR A 45 7.88 -13.26 -4.96
CA THR A 45 7.26 -14.58 -4.77
C THR A 45 8.09 -15.75 -5.26
N ASP A 46 8.27 -16.76 -4.41
CA ASP A 46 9.25 -17.83 -4.65
C ASP A 46 8.76 -18.91 -5.62
N TYR A 47 7.46 -18.96 -5.92
CA TYR A 47 6.87 -19.99 -6.79
C TYR A 47 7.22 -19.79 -8.28
N TYR A 48 7.67 -18.61 -8.68
CA TYR A 48 7.98 -18.35 -10.07
C TYR A 48 9.28 -19.05 -10.50
N PRO A 49 9.29 -19.85 -11.58
CA PRO A 49 10.47 -20.61 -12.00
C PRO A 49 11.71 -19.76 -12.23
N VAL A 50 11.55 -18.50 -12.66
CA VAL A 50 12.67 -17.57 -12.87
C VAL A 50 13.44 -17.28 -11.58
N ASN A 51 12.77 -17.28 -10.43
CA ASN A 51 13.40 -17.06 -9.12
C ASN A 51 14.20 -18.26 -8.62
N GLN A 52 14.16 -19.39 -9.35
CA GLN A 52 14.98 -20.58 -9.10
C GLN A 52 16.19 -20.64 -10.04
N GLU A 53 16.36 -19.66 -10.94
CA GLU A 53 17.49 -19.62 -11.85
C GLU A 53 18.79 -19.18 -11.13
N PRO A 54 19.97 -19.70 -11.55
CA PRO A 54 21.24 -19.29 -10.97
C PRO A 54 21.44 -17.77 -11.02
N GLY A 55 21.85 -17.20 -9.89
CA GLY A 55 22.10 -15.76 -9.73
C GLY A 55 20.88 -14.91 -9.38
N ILE A 56 19.67 -15.50 -9.31
CA ILE A 56 18.44 -14.79 -8.89
C ILE A 56 18.10 -15.17 -7.43
N GLY A 57 19.01 -14.81 -6.52
CA GLY A 57 18.81 -14.96 -5.07
C GLY A 57 17.86 -13.91 -4.49
N LEU A 58 17.55 -14.03 -3.20
CA LEU A 58 16.70 -13.10 -2.47
C LEU A 58 17.23 -11.66 -2.58
N GLU A 59 18.53 -11.45 -2.40
CA GLU A 59 19.17 -10.13 -2.43
C GLU A 59 19.04 -9.47 -3.80
N ALA A 60 19.25 -10.23 -4.89
CA ALA A 60 19.08 -9.74 -6.25
C ALA A 60 17.63 -9.32 -6.51
N ARG A 61 16.67 -10.08 -5.98
CA ARG A 61 15.24 -9.80 -6.10
C ARG A 61 14.81 -8.59 -5.29
N LEU A 62 15.34 -8.41 -4.08
CA LEU A 62 15.09 -7.24 -3.24
C LEU A 62 15.67 -5.97 -3.86
N LEU A 63 16.90 -6.05 -4.40
CA LEU A 63 17.52 -4.93 -5.11
C LEU A 63 16.74 -4.56 -6.38
N PHE A 64 16.26 -5.55 -7.11
CA PHE A 64 15.39 -5.31 -8.26
C PHE A 64 14.06 -4.68 -7.83
N ALA A 65 13.44 -5.18 -6.77
CA ALA A 65 12.20 -4.65 -6.21
C ALA A 65 12.33 -3.19 -5.77
N SER A 66 13.41 -2.83 -5.07
CA SER A 66 13.64 -1.45 -4.63
C SER A 66 13.76 -0.50 -5.83
N ARG A 67 14.48 -0.91 -6.87
CA ARG A 67 14.63 -0.10 -8.10
C ARG A 67 13.34 0.04 -8.88
N LEU A 68 12.50 -0.99 -8.92
CA LEU A 68 11.17 -0.89 -9.54
C LEU A 68 10.31 0.15 -8.82
N LEU A 69 10.36 0.18 -7.49
CA LEU A 69 9.59 1.13 -6.69
C LEU A 69 10.11 2.56 -6.86
N GLU A 70 11.42 2.75 -6.85
CA GLU A 70 12.06 4.04 -7.14
C GLU A 70 11.70 4.55 -8.54
N PHE A 71 11.73 3.67 -9.55
CA PHE A 71 11.32 4.01 -10.90
C PHE A 71 9.85 4.45 -10.95
N VAL A 72 8.96 3.72 -10.27
CA VAL A 72 7.55 4.07 -10.19
C VAL A 72 7.40 5.46 -9.60
N GLU A 73 8.02 5.75 -8.45
CA GLU A 73 7.92 7.06 -7.79
C GLU A 73 8.48 8.24 -8.59
N GLN A 74 9.51 8.03 -9.42
CA GLN A 74 10.19 9.11 -10.14
C GLN A 74 9.65 9.34 -11.56
N GLU A 75 9.27 8.28 -12.25
CA GLU A 75 9.05 8.31 -13.71
C GLU A 75 7.61 8.06 -14.10
N LEU A 76 6.83 7.42 -13.22
CA LEU A 76 5.40 7.25 -13.44
C LEU A 76 4.66 8.23 -12.54
N ASP A 77 3.84 9.08 -13.15
CA ASP A 77 2.82 9.81 -12.40
C ASP A 77 1.96 8.77 -11.68
N LEU A 78 2.11 8.72 -10.36
CA LEU A 78 1.94 7.50 -9.59
C LEU A 78 0.50 6.99 -9.67
N PRO A 79 0.28 5.69 -9.92
CA PRO A 79 -0.98 5.05 -9.63
C PRO A 79 -1.15 4.98 -8.10
N ASP A 80 -1.94 5.88 -7.54
CA ASP A 80 -2.37 5.92 -6.13
C ASP A 80 -1.23 5.70 -5.08
N PRO A 81 -0.78 6.76 -4.36
CA PRO A 81 0.18 6.70 -3.26
C PRO A 81 0.02 5.54 -2.26
N ILE A 82 -1.22 5.08 -2.03
CA ILE A 82 -1.53 3.95 -1.15
C ILE A 82 -0.97 2.65 -1.70
N VAL A 83 -1.10 2.41 -3.01
CA VAL A 83 -0.66 1.19 -3.68
C VAL A 83 0.85 1.04 -3.57
N ILE A 84 1.60 2.11 -3.81
CA ILE A 84 3.08 2.08 -3.70
C ILE A 84 3.53 1.89 -2.26
N SER A 85 2.89 2.57 -1.30
CA SER A 85 3.21 2.39 0.13
C SER A 85 3.01 0.94 0.57
N ARG A 86 1.90 0.31 0.14
CA ARG A 86 1.66 -1.13 0.36
C ARG A 86 2.71 -2.00 -0.31
N ALA A 87 3.15 -1.63 -1.49
CA ALA A 87 4.17 -2.36 -2.23
C ALA A 87 5.52 -2.34 -1.50
N TYR A 88 5.98 -1.18 -1.02
CA TYR A 88 7.16 -1.05 -0.15
C TYR A 88 7.01 -1.91 1.11
N MET A 89 5.88 -1.82 1.82
CA MET A 89 5.61 -2.61 3.02
C MET A 89 5.63 -4.12 2.74
N LYS A 90 5.05 -4.57 1.63
CA LYS A 90 5.05 -5.99 1.23
C LYS A 90 6.48 -6.50 1.03
N VAL A 91 7.30 -5.75 0.31
CA VAL A 91 8.68 -6.14 -0.01
C VAL A 91 9.54 -6.13 1.26
N ALA A 92 9.46 -5.08 2.07
CA ALA A 92 10.20 -4.96 3.33
C ALA A 92 9.83 -6.07 4.31
N ARG A 93 8.53 -6.39 4.42
CA ARG A 93 8.05 -7.51 5.22
C ARG A 93 8.67 -8.83 4.75
N LYS A 94 8.65 -9.11 3.45
CA LYS A 94 9.28 -10.33 2.90
C LYS A 94 10.76 -10.40 3.20
N ALA A 95 11.49 -9.30 3.03
CA ALA A 95 12.93 -9.25 3.33
C ALA A 95 13.22 -9.67 4.78
N ILE A 96 12.39 -9.21 5.72
CA ILE A 96 12.53 -9.55 7.15
C ILE A 96 12.09 -11.00 7.42
N GLU A 97 10.93 -11.44 6.89
CA GLU A 97 10.41 -12.79 7.09
C GLU A 97 11.36 -13.87 6.56
N ASP A 98 12.01 -13.60 5.42
CA ASP A 98 12.97 -14.51 4.79
C ASP A 98 14.39 -14.38 5.38
N GLY A 99 14.61 -13.47 6.33
CA GLY A 99 15.90 -13.27 7.00
C GLY A 99 17.00 -12.74 6.09
N ALA A 100 16.66 -11.86 5.14
CA ALA A 100 17.63 -11.25 4.22
C ALA A 100 18.77 -10.55 4.98
N LEU A 101 20.01 -10.91 4.67
CA LEU A 101 21.19 -10.33 5.31
C LEU A 101 21.49 -8.91 4.79
N GLN A 102 21.15 -8.64 3.54
CA GLN A 102 21.37 -7.36 2.88
C GLN A 102 20.04 -6.86 2.33
N VAL A 103 19.46 -5.88 3.03
CA VAL A 103 18.23 -5.21 2.61
C VAL A 103 18.59 -3.84 2.04
N PRO A 104 18.07 -3.45 0.87
CA PRO A 104 18.21 -2.08 0.39
C PRO A 104 17.71 -1.06 1.43
N PRO A 105 18.39 0.09 1.63
CA PRO A 105 17.99 1.05 2.67
C PRO A 105 16.54 1.56 2.56
N SER A 106 16.03 1.71 1.33
CA SER A 106 14.64 2.09 1.06
C SER A 106 13.61 1.04 1.47
N LEU A 107 14.06 -0.19 1.76
CA LEU A 107 13.24 -1.32 2.21
C LEU A 107 13.44 -1.63 3.71
N HIS A 108 14.22 -0.83 4.44
CA HIS A 108 14.29 -0.97 5.89
C HIS A 108 12.95 -0.60 6.53
N ALA A 109 12.60 -1.27 7.64
CA ALA A 109 11.36 -1.03 8.36
C ALA A 109 11.17 0.46 8.71
N ASP A 110 12.24 1.11 9.20
CA ASP A 110 12.23 2.53 9.53
C ASP A 110 11.89 3.40 8.30
N ALA A 111 12.57 3.16 7.17
CA ALA A 111 12.39 3.95 5.95
C ALA A 111 10.98 3.79 5.36
N VAL A 112 10.48 2.56 5.31
CA VAL A 112 9.16 2.25 4.74
C VAL A 112 8.04 2.83 5.61
N VAL A 113 8.14 2.68 6.94
CA VAL A 113 7.12 3.23 7.85
C VAL A 113 7.18 4.75 7.88
N ALA A 114 8.38 5.36 7.89
CA ALA A 114 8.52 6.81 7.81
C ALA A 114 7.91 7.38 6.53
N SER A 115 8.21 6.78 5.37
CA SER A 115 7.64 7.20 4.07
C SER A 115 6.12 7.10 4.08
N MET A 116 5.57 6.02 4.64
CA MET A 116 4.12 5.84 4.78
C MET A 116 3.48 6.89 5.69
N LEU A 117 4.06 7.16 6.87
CA LEU A 117 3.57 8.18 7.80
C LEU A 117 3.63 9.59 7.20
N GLN A 118 4.68 9.91 6.43
CA GLN A 118 4.81 11.20 5.74
C GLN A 118 3.73 11.43 4.66
N ARG A 119 3.07 10.37 4.19
CA ARG A 119 1.97 10.46 3.23
C ARG A 119 0.63 10.75 3.90
N PHE A 120 0.53 10.69 5.23
CA PHE A 120 -0.68 11.10 5.94
C PHE A 120 -0.77 12.62 5.94
N THR A 121 -1.76 13.14 5.21
CA THR A 121 -2.03 14.57 5.11
C THR A 121 -2.75 15.13 6.34
N PHE A 122 -3.39 14.26 7.12
CA PHE A 122 -4.04 14.62 8.38
C PHE A 122 -3.15 14.39 9.57
N THR A 123 -3.30 15.28 10.55
CA THR A 123 -3.00 14.94 11.95
C THR A 123 -3.97 13.88 12.46
N ARG A 124 -3.57 13.16 13.52
CA ARG A 124 -4.46 12.17 14.17
C ARG A 124 -5.82 12.76 14.53
N GLN A 125 -5.85 13.95 15.14
CA GLN A 125 -7.10 14.59 15.54
C GLN A 125 -8.00 14.89 14.34
N GLN A 126 -7.45 15.44 13.26
CA GLN A 126 -8.22 15.70 12.04
C GLN A 126 -8.80 14.41 11.44
N ALA A 127 -8.03 13.32 11.46
CA ALA A 127 -8.50 12.02 10.98
C ALA A 127 -9.67 11.50 11.84
N VAL A 128 -9.59 11.66 13.17
CA VAL A 128 -10.67 11.31 14.10
C VAL A 128 -11.91 12.17 13.84
N ASP A 129 -11.78 13.50 13.73
CA ASP A 129 -12.91 14.41 13.48
C ASP A 129 -13.64 14.07 12.16
N VAL A 130 -12.90 13.74 11.10
CA VAL A 130 -13.46 13.30 9.81
C VAL A 130 -14.12 11.93 9.94
N ALA A 131 -13.52 10.99 10.67
CA ALA A 131 -14.08 9.67 10.91
C ALA A 131 -15.40 9.73 11.70
N GLU A 132 -15.47 10.57 12.74
CA GLU A 132 -16.69 10.83 13.51
C GLU A 132 -17.79 11.44 12.64
N THR A 133 -17.45 12.47 11.85
CA THR A 133 -18.39 13.09 10.92
C THR A 133 -18.93 12.05 9.93
N ARG A 134 -18.03 11.24 9.36
CA ARG A 134 -18.40 10.16 8.44
C ARG A 134 -19.33 9.17 9.11
N ARG A 135 -18.99 8.71 10.32
CA ARG A 135 -19.81 7.78 11.11
C ARG A 135 -21.22 8.33 11.35
N SER A 136 -21.34 9.58 11.78
CA SER A 136 -22.64 10.24 11.99
C SER A 136 -23.46 10.27 10.70
N ARG A 137 -22.86 10.67 9.57
CA ARG A 137 -23.58 10.71 8.30
C ARG A 137 -24.05 9.34 7.82
N TYR A 138 -23.25 8.30 8.04
CA TYR A 138 -23.67 6.92 7.78
C TYR A 138 -24.86 6.51 8.66
N LEU A 139 -24.80 6.77 9.97
CA LEU A 139 -25.90 6.47 10.89
C LEU A 139 -27.19 7.18 10.49
N ASP A 140 -27.11 8.48 10.19
CA ASP A 140 -28.25 9.29 9.78
C ASP A 140 -28.86 8.77 8.48
N ALA A 141 -28.03 8.52 7.46
CA ALA A 141 -28.47 8.04 6.16
C ALA A 141 -29.09 6.63 6.23
N LEU A 142 -28.52 5.73 7.04
CA LEU A 142 -29.06 4.38 7.25
C LEU A 142 -30.36 4.40 8.06
N THR A 143 -30.45 5.28 9.07
CA THR A 143 -31.66 5.44 9.89
C THR A 143 -32.81 6.06 9.09
N ALA A 144 -32.51 7.01 8.21
CA ALA A 144 -33.47 7.60 7.29
C ALA A 144 -33.89 6.67 6.13
N GLY A 145 -33.23 5.52 5.98
CA GLY A 145 -33.53 4.56 4.90
C GLY A 145 -33.18 5.09 3.52
N LEU A 146 -32.15 5.95 3.40
CA LEU A 146 -31.76 6.51 2.10
C LEU A 146 -31.19 5.43 1.18
N GLU A 147 -31.56 5.48 -0.10
CA GLU A 147 -31.13 4.52 -1.11
C GLU A 147 -30.16 5.12 -2.13
N GLU A 148 -29.39 4.24 -2.78
CA GLU A 148 -28.55 4.53 -3.95
C GLU A 148 -27.80 5.88 -3.92
N GLU A 149 -28.08 6.77 -4.88
CA GLU A 149 -27.41 8.06 -5.04
C GLU A 149 -27.69 9.04 -3.89
N GLU A 150 -28.85 8.97 -3.26
CA GLU A 150 -29.17 9.79 -2.09
C GLU A 150 -28.32 9.38 -0.89
N PHE A 151 -28.16 8.07 -0.70
CA PHE A 151 -27.26 7.53 0.31
C PHE A 151 -25.82 7.97 0.08
N LEU A 152 -25.29 7.78 -1.15
CA LEU A 152 -23.91 8.13 -1.49
C LEU A 152 -23.62 9.61 -1.29
N ARG A 153 -24.56 10.48 -1.66
CA ARG A 153 -24.44 11.93 -1.41
C ARG A 153 -24.48 12.26 0.07
N ALA A 154 -25.36 11.62 0.84
CA ALA A 154 -25.51 11.86 2.27
C ALA A 154 -24.25 11.47 3.05
N VAL A 155 -23.61 10.34 2.72
CA VAL A 155 -22.43 9.86 3.45
C VAL A 155 -21.10 10.46 2.98
N CYS A 156 -21.12 11.28 1.92
CA CYS A 156 -19.94 11.97 1.43
C CYS A 156 -19.48 13.00 2.46
N VAL A 157 -18.20 12.96 2.83
CA VAL A 157 -17.56 13.92 3.74
C VAL A 157 -16.27 14.46 3.13
N ASP A 158 -16.00 15.73 3.36
CA ASP A 158 -14.72 16.34 2.99
C ASP A 158 -13.60 15.62 3.75
N GLY A 159 -12.52 15.25 3.06
CA GLY A 159 -11.42 14.49 3.67
C GLY A 159 -11.57 12.96 3.67
N ALA A 160 -12.65 12.42 3.08
CA ALA A 160 -12.87 10.97 3.05
C ALA A 160 -11.71 10.21 2.36
N SER A 161 -11.12 10.77 1.30
CA SER A 161 -10.00 10.17 0.57
C SER A 161 -8.73 10.02 1.43
N GLU A 162 -8.41 11.06 2.20
CA GLU A 162 -7.27 11.13 3.10
C GLU A 162 -7.45 10.14 4.25
N LEU A 163 -8.65 10.04 4.81
CA LEU A 163 -9.00 9.04 5.82
C LEU A 163 -8.91 7.61 5.25
N VAL A 164 -9.31 7.40 3.99
CA VAL A 164 -9.17 6.11 3.30
C VAL A 164 -7.70 5.71 3.20
N ALA A 165 -6.79 6.62 2.89
CA ALA A 165 -5.36 6.31 2.84
C ALA A 165 -4.83 5.82 4.20
N ILE A 166 -5.18 6.51 5.28
CA ILE A 166 -4.76 6.15 6.64
C ILE A 166 -5.31 4.76 7.02
N THR A 167 -6.62 4.58 6.91
CA THR A 167 -7.30 3.32 7.28
C THR A 167 -6.89 2.14 6.40
N ALA A 168 -6.46 2.39 5.17
CA ALA A 168 -5.93 1.40 4.25
C ALA A 168 -4.50 0.95 4.57
N LEU A 169 -3.67 1.82 5.15
CA LEU A 169 -2.24 1.57 5.37
C LEU A 169 -1.93 1.07 6.78
N LEU A 170 -2.61 1.59 7.81
CA LEU A 170 -2.36 1.24 9.22
C LEU A 170 -2.43 -0.27 9.52
N PRO A 171 -3.39 -1.05 8.99
CA PRO A 171 -3.43 -2.50 9.23
C PRO A 171 -2.18 -3.22 8.73
N THR A 172 -1.61 -2.74 7.62
CA THR A 172 -0.38 -3.31 7.05
C THR A 172 0.83 -2.89 7.88
N ALA A 173 0.86 -1.61 8.29
CA ALA A 173 1.92 -1.05 9.10
C ALA A 173 2.04 -1.70 10.49
N ARG A 174 0.91 -2.17 11.07
CA ARG A 174 0.89 -2.87 12.37
C ARG A 174 1.88 -4.04 12.44
N TRP A 175 2.12 -4.74 11.34
CA TRP A 175 3.08 -5.84 11.30
C TRP A 175 4.52 -5.40 11.63
N PHE A 176 4.88 -4.14 11.35
CA PHE A 176 6.19 -3.57 11.64
C PHE A 176 6.35 -3.12 13.10
N GLN A 177 5.31 -3.20 13.93
CA GLN A 177 5.41 -2.92 15.35
C GLN A 177 6.48 -3.81 16.00
N GLY A 178 7.40 -3.19 16.75
CA GLY A 178 8.56 -3.86 17.36
C GLY A 178 9.70 -4.21 16.41
N LYS A 179 9.64 -3.84 15.12
CA LYS A 179 10.70 -4.05 14.11
C LYS A 179 11.39 -2.75 13.67
N ILE A 180 10.85 -1.62 14.09
CA ILE A 180 11.37 -0.27 13.83
C ILE A 180 12.44 0.04 14.88
N THR A 181 13.61 0.50 14.44
CA THR A 181 14.74 0.82 15.32
C THR A 181 14.78 2.29 15.70
N ASP A 182 14.27 3.17 14.84
CA ASP A 182 14.11 4.59 15.15
C ASP A 182 12.95 4.78 16.12
N LYS A 183 13.27 5.29 17.31
CA LYS A 183 12.30 5.50 18.37
C LYS A 183 11.19 6.49 17.98
N THR A 184 11.53 7.56 17.27
CA THR A 184 10.56 8.59 16.87
C THR A 184 9.54 8.01 15.89
N ILE A 185 10.01 7.24 14.91
CA ILE A 185 9.14 6.57 13.93
C ILE A 185 8.27 5.51 14.62
N ALA A 186 8.85 4.75 15.55
CA ALA A 186 8.13 3.72 16.30
C ALA A 186 7.02 4.34 17.19
N ASP A 187 7.34 5.40 17.92
CA ASP A 187 6.40 6.11 18.79
C ASP A 187 5.25 6.73 17.97
N GLU A 188 5.56 7.34 16.82
CA GLU A 188 4.55 7.90 15.92
C GLU A 188 3.64 6.81 15.31
N LEU A 189 4.20 5.67 14.87
CA LEU A 189 3.39 4.53 14.41
C LEU A 189 2.47 4.03 15.51
N ASN A 190 2.98 3.85 16.73
CA ASN A 190 2.18 3.40 17.86
C ASN A 190 1.03 4.37 18.16
N ALA A 191 1.30 5.68 18.15
CA ALA A 191 0.27 6.70 18.35
C ALA A 191 -0.84 6.61 17.30
N TRP A 192 -0.52 6.33 16.03
CA TRP A 192 -1.52 6.10 14.99
C TRP A 192 -2.29 4.79 15.17
N LEU A 193 -1.61 3.71 15.56
CA LEU A 193 -2.25 2.42 15.81
C LEU A 193 -3.20 2.49 17.01
N ASP A 194 -2.88 3.26 18.04
CA ASP A 194 -3.73 3.48 19.21
C ASP A 194 -5.04 4.18 18.82
N THR A 195 -4.99 5.11 17.86
CA THR A 195 -6.18 5.78 17.32
C THR A 195 -6.97 4.95 16.32
N TYR A 196 -6.48 3.78 15.89
CA TYR A 196 -7.04 3.06 14.73
C TYR A 196 -8.53 2.71 14.89
N ALA A 197 -8.94 2.28 16.09
CA ALA A 197 -10.34 1.95 16.38
C ALA A 197 -11.28 3.16 16.23
N GLU A 198 -10.79 4.37 16.51
CA GLU A 198 -11.58 5.61 16.38
C GLU A 198 -11.78 6.02 14.92
N LEU A 199 -10.93 5.54 14.00
CA LEU A 199 -11.00 5.84 12.56
C LEU A 199 -12.01 4.96 11.81
N GLU A 200 -12.45 3.86 12.41
CA GLU A 200 -13.40 2.93 11.81
C GLU A 200 -14.84 3.48 11.84
N LEU A 201 -15.72 2.94 10.99
CA LEU A 201 -17.14 3.26 11.02
C LEU A 201 -17.82 2.78 12.32
N GLY A 202 -17.24 1.81 13.01
CA GLY A 202 -17.77 1.23 14.25
C GLY A 202 -18.88 0.21 14.02
N ASP A 203 -19.11 -0.63 15.03
CA ASP A 203 -19.98 -1.80 14.95
C ASP A 203 -21.42 -1.45 14.58
N ALA A 204 -21.98 -0.37 15.14
CA ALA A 204 -23.36 0.03 14.88
C ALA A 204 -23.61 0.37 13.39
N VAL A 205 -22.66 1.04 12.73
CA VAL A 205 -22.76 1.32 11.29
C VAL A 205 -22.59 0.04 10.48
N ALA A 206 -21.65 -0.83 10.86
CA ALA A 206 -21.41 -2.10 10.18
C ALA A 206 -22.66 -3.01 10.22
N GLU A 207 -23.31 -3.14 11.38
CA GLU A 207 -24.54 -3.93 11.54
C GLU A 207 -25.69 -3.40 10.66
N LEU A 208 -25.85 -2.08 10.59
CA LEU A 208 -26.88 -1.44 9.76
C LEU A 208 -26.60 -1.63 8.25
N LEU A 209 -25.33 -1.54 7.84
CA LEU A 209 -24.92 -1.83 6.46
C LEU A 209 -25.16 -3.30 6.11
N ASP A 210 -24.81 -4.24 6.99
CA ASP A 210 -25.02 -5.67 6.79
C ASP A 210 -26.50 -6.04 6.74
N ARG A 211 -27.35 -5.37 7.54
CA ARG A 211 -28.80 -5.54 7.44
C ARG A 211 -29.32 -5.07 6.08
N ARG A 212 -28.95 -3.87 5.66
CA ARG A 212 -29.31 -3.31 4.34
C ARG A 212 -28.87 -4.22 3.20
N ASN A 213 -27.63 -4.72 3.22
CA ASN A 213 -27.10 -5.59 2.18
C ASN A 213 -27.88 -6.91 2.07
N ARG A 214 -28.41 -7.43 3.19
CA ARG A 214 -29.27 -8.63 3.20
C ARG A 214 -30.68 -8.35 2.69
N GLU A 215 -31.20 -7.14 2.90
CA GLU A 215 -32.53 -6.73 2.43
C GLU A 215 -32.54 -6.40 0.92
N GLN A 216 -31.38 -6.12 0.33
CA GLN A 216 -31.20 -5.81 -1.10
C GLN A 216 -30.79 -7.02 -1.96
N GLN A 217 -30.61 -8.21 -1.36
CA GLN A 217 -30.33 -9.49 -2.04
C GLN A 217 -31.59 -10.35 -2.18
#